data_AF-A0A4Y8S3L3-F1
#
_entry.id   AF-A0A4Y8S3L3-F1
#
_cell.length_a   1.000
_cell.length_b   1.000
_cell.length_c   1.000
_cell.angle_alpha   90.00
_cell.angle_beta   90.00
_cell.angle_gamma   90.00
#
_symmetry.space_group_name_H-M   'P 1'
#
loop_
_entity.id
_entity.type
_entity.pdbx_description
1 polymer ?
#
loop_
_entity_poly.entity_id
_entity_poly.type
_entity_poly.pdbx_seq_one_letter_code
_entity_poly.pdbx_strand_id
1 'polypeptide(L)' 'MTTAVYINNIPPAPQSKSKADELAKLAKLQSDGVLTQEEFEAEKRRLLS' A
#
# COMPACT_ATOMS: atom_id res chain seq x y z
N MET A 1 -10.23 39.06 21.97
CA MET A 1 -10.02 37.88 22.82
C MET A 1 -10.31 36.64 21.99
N THR A 2 -9.24 35.89 21.70
CA THR A 2 -9.12 34.48 21.25
C THR A 2 -9.85 34.00 19.99
N THR A 3 -9.03 33.78 18.94
CA THR A 3 -9.30 33.16 17.64
C THR A 3 -9.68 31.67 17.77
N ALA A 4 -10.71 31.24 17.02
CA ALA A 4 -11.10 29.83 16.90
C ALA A 4 -10.10 29.06 16.01
N VAL A 5 -9.52 27.98 16.54
CA VAL A 5 -8.63 27.07 15.80
C VAL A 5 -9.49 26.03 15.08
N TYR A 6 -9.63 26.15 13.77
CA TYR A 6 -10.24 25.11 12.92
C TYR A 6 -9.20 24.02 12.65
N ILE A 7 -9.34 22.89 13.33
CA ILE A 7 -8.51 21.70 13.12
C ILE A 7 -9.13 20.96 11.91
N ASN A 8 -8.52 21.10 10.74
CA ASN A 8 -8.95 20.37 9.55
C ASN A 8 -8.60 18.89 9.69
N ASN A 9 -9.59 18.07 10.07
CA ASN A 9 -9.49 16.62 10.07
C ASN A 9 -9.66 16.10 8.63
N ILE A 10 -8.61 16.22 7.82
CA ILE A 10 -8.61 15.75 6.43
C ILE A 10 -8.42 14.22 6.47
N PRO A 11 -9.39 13.40 6.03
CA PRO A 11 -9.18 11.97 5.88
C PRO A 11 -8.03 11.75 4.89
N PRO A 12 -7.10 10.80 5.13
CA PRO A 12 -6.01 10.54 4.22
C PRO A 12 -6.62 10.24 2.84
N ALA A 13 -6.24 11.05 1.85
CA ALA A 13 -6.70 10.87 0.48
C ALA A 13 -6.47 9.42 0.07
N PRO A 14 -7.37 8.81 -0.74
CA PRO A 14 -7.15 7.48 -1.27
C PRO A 14 -5.86 7.53 -2.09
N GLN A 15 -4.76 7.10 -1.47
CA GLN A 15 -3.48 6.94 -2.12
C GLN A 15 -3.73 5.90 -3.20
N SER A 16 -3.82 6.35 -4.45
CA SER A 16 -3.79 5.49 -5.62
C SER A 16 -2.51 4.66 -5.46
N LYS A 17 -2.65 3.42 -5.02
CA LYS A 17 -1.52 2.55 -4.72
C LYS A 17 -0.72 2.43 -6.01
N SER A 18 0.50 2.95 -6.00
CA SER A 18 1.37 2.78 -7.15
C SER A 18 1.64 1.29 -7.30
N LYS A 19 1.84 0.81 -8.53
CA LYS A 19 2.29 -0.58 -8.77
C LYS A 19 3.54 -0.91 -7.92
N ALA A 20 4.40 0.07 -7.67
CA ALA A 20 5.56 -0.05 -6.78
C ALA A 20 5.18 -0.35 -5.32
N ASP A 21 4.15 0.30 -4.78
CA ASP A 21 3.68 0.08 -3.40
C ASP A 21 3.06 -1.30 -3.24
N GLU A 22 2.37 -1.78 -4.28
CA GLU A 22 1.78 -3.11 -4.29
C GLU A 22 2.85 -4.21 -4.37
N LEU A 23 3.88 -4.02 -5.21
CA LEU A 23 5.04 -4.92 -5.27
C LEU A 23 5.81 -4.97 -3.94
N ALA A 24 5.99 -3.84 -3.27
CA ALA A 24 6.66 -3.78 -1.96
C ALA A 24 5.88 -4.56 -0.89
N LYS A 25 4.54 -4.45 -0.89
CA LYS A 25 3.67 -5.25 0.00
C LYS A 25 3.76 -6.72 -0.32
N LEU A 26 3.75 -7.08 -1.61
CA LEU A 26 3.83 -8.45 -2.06
C LEU A 26 5.16 -9.11 -1.61
N ALA A 27 6.27 -8.40 -1.74
CA ALA A 27 7.59 -8.87 -1.30
C ALA A 27 7.65 -9.06 0.22
N LYS A 28 7.00 -8.16 0.97
CA LYS A 28 6.88 -8.30 2.43
C LYS A 28 6.07 -9.55 2.82
N LEU A 29 4.95 -9.81 2.15
CA LEU A 29 4.13 -11.00 2.42
C LEU A 29 4.90 -12.29 2.14
N GLN A 30 5.73 -12.31 1.10
CA GLN A 30 6.63 -13.42 0.83
C GLN A 30 7.69 -13.58 1.93
N SER A 31 8.37 -12.50 2.33
CA SER A 31 9.41 -12.56 3.38
C SER A 31 8.85 -12.98 4.73
N ASP A 32 7.61 -12.61 5.02
CA ASP A 32 6.89 -12.98 6.23
C ASP A 32 6.39 -14.45 6.17
N GLY A 33 6.60 -15.15 5.06
CA GLY A 33 6.17 -16.53 4.84
C GLY A 33 4.66 -16.69 4.62
N VAL A 34 3.94 -15.59 4.39
CA VAL A 34 2.50 -15.59 4.12
C VAL A 34 2.20 -16.07 2.70
N LEU A 35 3.09 -15.78 1.75
CA LEU A 35 3.00 -16.25 0.36
C LEU A 35 4.14 -17.21 0.06
N THR A 36 3.86 -18.25 -0.71
CA THR A 36 4.93 -19.06 -1.31
C THR A 36 5.61 -18.30 -2.44
N GLN A 37 6.77 -18.80 -2.88
CA GLN A 37 7.49 -18.23 -4.03
C GLN A 37 6.63 -18.26 -5.30
N GLU A 38 5.84 -19.31 -5.52
CA GLU A 38 4.96 -19.42 -6.69
C GLU A 38 3.85 -18.37 -6.67
N GLU A 39 3.21 -18.17 -5.51
CA GLU A 39 2.14 -17.19 -5.33
C GLU A 39 2.64 -15.76 -5.50
N PHE A 40 3.81 -15.45 -4.93
CA PHE A 40 4.46 -14.15 -5.12
C PHE A 40 4.74 -13.88 -6.61
N GLU A 41 5.32 -14.83 -7.32
CA GLU A 41 5.66 -14.65 -8.74
C GLU A 41 4.41 -14.55 -9.63
N ALA A 42 3.33 -15.27 -9.30
CA ALA A 42 2.06 -15.16 -10.02
C ALA A 42 1.44 -13.76 -9.89
N GLU A 43 1.36 -13.23 -8.67
CA GLU A 43 0.76 -11.93 -8.42
C GLU A 43 1.65 -10.78 -8.90
N LYS A 44 2.98 -10.91 -8.79
CA LYS A 44 3.95 -9.95 -9.36
C LYS A 44 3.78 -9.80 -10.87
N ARG A 45 3.60 -10.90 -11.60
CA ARG A 45 3.34 -10.86 -13.05
C ARG A 45 2.02 -10.16 -13.36
N ARG A 46 0.97 -10.39 -12.57
CA ARG A 46 -0.33 -9.73 -12.72
C ARG A 46 -0.23 -8.21 -12.50
N LEU A 47 0.55 -7.79 -11.51
CA LEU A 47 0.78 -6.37 -11.20
C LEU A 47 1.60 -5.66 -12.29
N LEU A 48 2.51 -6.37 -12.95
CA LEU A 48 3.41 -5.79 -13.95
C LEU A 48 2.87 -5.84 -15.40
N SER A 49 1.82 -6.61 -15.69
CA SER A 49 1.13 -6.52 -17.00
C SER A 49 0.39 -5.20 -17.17
#